data_AF-A0A958C914-F1
#
_entry.id   AF-A0A958C914-F1
#
_cell.length_a   1.000
_cell.length_b   1.000
_cell.length_c   1.000
_cell.angle_alpha   90.00
_cell.angle_beta   90.00
_cell.angle_gamma   90.00
#
_symmetry.space_group_name_H-M   'P 1'
#
loop_
_entity.id
_entity.type
_entity.pdbx_description
1 polymer ?
#
loop_
_entity_poly.entity_id
_entity_poly.type
_entity_poly.pdbx_seq_one_letter_code
_entity_poly.pdbx_strand_id
1 'polypeptide(L)'
;DSFWRWQEATADALWDLALRRPAWPPQTLREAGKLGGQGLSWLLADLRRVSPRLAADAIRPVVAHLRDAPERLRLFVDAQLLIAAQTTSRYANALYGASALDLPRRGVVHLEGGMGAIAETLADAVRQNGGDVRYRQEVTRIVVERGRPVAV
;
A
#
# COMPACT_ATOMS: atom_id res chain seq x y z
N ASP A 1 -8.16 -17.17 -16.47
CA ASP A 1 -9.32 -16.72 -15.66
C ASP A 1 -9.67 -15.27 -16.02
N SER A 2 -10.93 -14.85 -15.92
CA SER A 2 -11.33 -13.44 -16.10
C SER A 2 -10.88 -12.58 -14.92
N PHE A 3 -10.88 -13.14 -13.71
CA PHE A 3 -10.44 -12.45 -12.48
C PHE A 3 -8.97 -12.02 -12.55
N TRP A 4 -8.06 -12.96 -12.85
CA TRP A 4 -6.62 -12.66 -12.89
C TRP A 4 -6.26 -11.63 -13.98
N ARG A 5 -6.91 -11.67 -15.14
CA ARG A 5 -6.70 -10.65 -16.19
C ARG A 5 -7.14 -9.26 -15.74
N TRP A 6 -8.22 -9.15 -14.98
CA TRP A 6 -8.64 -7.88 -14.37
C TRP A 6 -7.63 -7.41 -13.32
N GLN A 7 -7.23 -8.30 -12.41
CA GLN A 7 -6.29 -8.00 -11.33
C GLN A 7 -4.96 -7.51 -11.91
N GLU A 8 -4.39 -8.24 -12.87
CA GLU A 8 -3.13 -7.90 -13.56
C GLU A 8 -3.18 -6.53 -14.23
N ALA A 9 -4.18 -6.31 -15.09
CA ALA A 9 -4.31 -5.05 -15.81
C ALA A 9 -4.49 -3.85 -14.86
N THR A 10 -5.24 -4.03 -13.78
CA THR A 10 -5.47 -2.99 -12.77
C THR A 10 -4.20 -2.72 -11.97
N ALA A 11 -3.51 -3.78 -11.52
CA ALA A 11 -2.26 -3.66 -10.78
C ALA A 11 -1.18 -2.98 -11.62
N ASP A 12 -0.99 -3.39 -12.88
CA ASP A 12 0.00 -2.78 -13.78
C ASP A 12 -0.23 -1.28 -13.95
N ALA A 13 -1.49 -0.87 -14.13
CA ALA A 13 -1.85 0.54 -14.23
C ALA A 13 -1.52 1.30 -12.93
N LEU A 14 -1.88 0.77 -11.77
CA LEU A 14 -1.66 1.42 -10.47
C LEU A 14 -0.19 1.46 -10.08
N TRP A 15 0.58 0.43 -10.40
CA TRP A 15 2.01 0.41 -10.17
C TRP A 15 2.76 1.36 -11.10
N ASP A 16 2.35 1.51 -12.37
CA ASP A 16 2.89 2.57 -13.25
C ASP A 16 2.66 3.96 -12.65
N LEU A 17 1.52 4.18 -12.00
CA LEU A 17 1.27 5.43 -11.27
C LEU A 17 2.16 5.55 -10.03
N ALA A 18 2.23 4.51 -9.21
CA ALA A 18 2.98 4.51 -7.96
C ALA A 18 4.49 4.75 -8.19
N LEU A 19 5.07 4.14 -9.23
CA LEU A 19 6.48 4.30 -9.59
C LEU A 19 6.82 5.71 -10.08
N ARG A 20 5.82 6.51 -10.51
CA ARG A 20 5.99 7.95 -10.79
C ARG A 20 6.13 8.80 -9.53
N ARG A 21 5.99 8.19 -8.34
CA ARG A 21 6.13 8.82 -7.01
C ARG A 21 5.32 10.13 -6.90
N PRO A 22 3.98 10.07 -7.08
CA PRO A 22 3.15 11.24 -6.90
C PRO A 22 3.22 11.75 -5.45
N ALA A 23 3.12 13.06 -5.27
CA ALA A 23 3.07 13.67 -3.95
C ALA A 23 1.73 13.35 -3.27
N TRP A 24 1.66 12.22 -2.56
CA TRP A 24 0.47 11.74 -1.89
C TRP A 24 0.73 11.41 -0.40
N PRO A 25 -0.09 11.91 0.54
CA PRO A 25 -1.13 12.92 0.34
C PRO A 25 -0.52 14.31 0.13
N PRO A 26 -1.03 15.13 -0.80
CA PRO A 26 -0.50 16.47 -1.04
C PRO A 26 -0.69 17.36 0.19
N GLN A 27 0.37 18.00 0.65
CA GLN A 27 0.37 18.91 1.80
C GLN A 27 0.22 20.38 1.38
N THR A 28 0.42 20.68 0.09
CA THR A 28 0.35 22.05 -0.45
C THR A 28 -0.45 22.13 -1.74
N LEU A 29 -0.96 23.32 -2.10
CA LEU A 29 -1.64 23.55 -3.38
C LEU A 29 -0.74 23.25 -4.59
N ARG A 30 0.57 23.52 -4.47
CA ARG A 30 1.55 23.17 -5.50
C ARG A 30 1.65 21.66 -5.68
N GLU A 31 1.68 20.90 -4.58
CA GLU A 31 1.67 19.44 -4.64
C GLU A 31 0.36 18.89 -5.18
N ALA A 32 -0.78 19.50 -4.85
CA ALA A 32 -2.08 19.14 -5.43
C ALA A 32 -2.10 19.36 -6.94
N GLY A 33 -1.57 20.50 -7.43
CA GLY A 33 -1.44 20.76 -8.87
C GLY A 33 -0.50 19.77 -9.57
N LYS A 34 0.64 19.44 -8.95
CA LYS A 34 1.57 18.41 -9.45
C LYS A 34 0.91 17.04 -9.52
N LEU A 35 0.19 16.65 -8.46
CA LEU A 35 -0.55 15.41 -8.38
C LEU A 35 -1.60 15.31 -9.49
N GLY A 36 -2.40 16.37 -9.70
CA GLY A 36 -3.38 16.43 -10.77
C GLY A 36 -2.74 16.31 -12.16
N GLY A 37 -1.63 17.02 -12.39
CA GLY A 37 -0.87 16.92 -13.64
C GLY A 37 -0.27 15.53 -13.87
N GLN A 38 0.27 14.89 -12.83
CA GLN A 38 0.80 13.53 -12.89
C GLN A 38 -0.30 12.50 -13.15
N GLY A 39 -1.46 12.65 -12.50
CA GLY A 39 -2.64 11.80 -12.72
C GLY A 39 -3.17 11.93 -14.16
N LEU A 40 -3.28 13.15 -14.67
CA LEU A 40 -3.72 13.39 -16.04
C LEU A 40 -2.70 12.84 -17.05
N SER A 41 -1.41 13.09 -16.86
CA SER A 41 -0.36 12.53 -17.71
C SER A 41 -0.36 10.99 -17.70
N TRP A 42 -0.60 10.37 -16.55
CA TRP A 42 -0.71 8.92 -16.41
C TRP A 42 -1.96 8.36 -17.12
N LEU A 43 -3.10 9.05 -17.05
CA LEU A 43 -4.31 8.67 -17.79
C LEU A 43 -4.12 8.80 -19.31
N LEU A 44 -3.49 9.88 -19.77
CA LEU A 44 -3.26 10.15 -21.20
C LEU A 44 -2.18 9.24 -21.81
N ALA A 45 -1.25 8.74 -21.00
CA ALA A 45 -0.20 7.83 -21.46
C ALA A 45 -0.74 6.47 -21.95
N ASP A 46 -1.93 6.07 -21.51
CA ASP A 46 -2.62 4.87 -22.01
C ASP A 46 -4.13 5.04 -21.84
N LEU A 47 -4.81 5.29 -22.96
CA LEU A 47 -6.27 5.50 -23.00
C LEU A 47 -7.06 4.29 -22.49
N ARG A 48 -6.47 3.09 -22.42
CA ARG A 48 -7.11 1.91 -21.81
C ARG A 48 -7.36 2.13 -20.30
N ARG A 49 -6.61 3.03 -19.67
CA ARG A 49 -6.78 3.43 -18.27
C ARG A 49 -8.00 4.34 -18.08
N VAL A 50 -8.41 5.06 -19.13
CA VAL A 50 -9.68 5.80 -19.17
C VAL A 50 -10.82 4.82 -19.46
N SER A 51 -11.09 3.92 -18.51
CA SER A 51 -12.17 2.93 -18.63
C SER A 51 -13.25 3.14 -17.56
N PRO A 52 -14.54 2.99 -17.92
CA PRO A 52 -15.62 2.98 -16.94
C PRO A 52 -15.43 1.90 -15.85
N ARG A 53 -14.72 0.82 -16.18
CA ARG A 53 -14.40 -0.26 -15.23
C ARG A 53 -13.44 0.21 -14.15
N LEU A 54 -12.34 0.87 -14.52
CA LEU A 54 -11.37 1.38 -13.56
C LEU A 54 -11.99 2.46 -12.65
N ALA A 55 -12.86 3.31 -13.22
CA ALA A 55 -13.63 4.28 -12.44
C ALA A 55 -14.59 3.61 -11.45
N ALA A 56 -15.28 2.53 -11.87
CA ALA A 56 -16.13 1.77 -10.98
C ALA A 56 -15.34 1.06 -9.86
N ASP A 57 -14.14 0.57 -10.17
CA ASP A 57 -13.26 -0.10 -9.20
C ASP A 57 -12.72 0.86 -8.13
N ALA A 58 -12.72 2.16 -8.38
CA ALA A 58 -12.36 3.17 -7.38
C ALA A 58 -13.29 3.14 -6.15
N ILE A 59 -14.53 2.67 -6.30
CA ILE A 59 -15.54 2.63 -5.23
C ILE A 59 -16.05 1.23 -4.91
N ARG A 60 -15.65 0.21 -5.68
CA ARG A 60 -16.11 -1.17 -5.49
C ARG A 60 -15.12 -1.98 -4.67
N PRO A 61 -15.59 -3.01 -3.95
CA PRO A 61 -14.71 -4.00 -3.34
C PRO A 61 -14.27 -5.08 -4.33
N VAL A 62 -13.17 -5.78 -4.04
CA VAL A 62 -12.62 -6.89 -4.85
C VAL A 62 -13.67 -7.99 -5.11
N VAL A 63 -14.57 -8.26 -4.15
CA VAL A 63 -15.64 -9.27 -4.29
C VAL A 63 -16.55 -9.04 -5.50
N ALA A 64 -16.63 -7.81 -6.03
CA ALA A 64 -17.36 -7.52 -7.25
C ALA A 64 -16.85 -8.32 -8.47
N HIS A 65 -15.57 -8.71 -8.47
CA HIS A 65 -14.92 -9.52 -9.50
C HIS A 65 -14.88 -11.02 -9.18
N LEU A 66 -15.45 -11.43 -8.05
CA LEU A 66 -15.45 -12.83 -7.55
C LEU A 66 -16.85 -13.44 -7.43
N ARG A 67 -17.89 -12.79 -7.96
CA ARG A 67 -19.29 -13.23 -7.82
C ARG A 67 -19.49 -14.66 -8.32
N ASP A 68 -18.98 -14.97 -9.51
CA ASP A 68 -19.11 -16.30 -10.13
C ASP A 68 -17.86 -17.18 -9.93
N ALA A 69 -16.94 -16.75 -9.05
CA ALA A 69 -15.73 -17.50 -8.76
C ALA A 69 -16.00 -18.73 -7.89
N PRO A 70 -15.29 -19.86 -8.10
CA PRO A 70 -15.31 -20.99 -7.18
C PRO A 70 -14.88 -20.56 -5.76
N GLU A 71 -15.43 -21.20 -4.73
CA GLU A 71 -15.11 -20.91 -3.33
C GLU A 71 -13.61 -20.99 -3.03
N ARG A 72 -12.91 -21.97 -3.61
CA ARG A 72 -11.45 -22.11 -3.47
C ARG A 72 -10.68 -20.88 -3.95
N LEU A 73 -11.12 -20.26 -5.04
CA LEU A 73 -10.50 -19.03 -5.54
C LEU A 73 -10.77 -17.86 -4.58
N ARG A 74 -12.00 -17.75 -4.06
CA ARG A 74 -12.34 -16.69 -3.08
C ARG A 74 -11.50 -16.83 -1.81
N LEU A 75 -11.39 -18.03 -1.25
CA LEU A 75 -10.55 -18.31 -0.07
C LEU A 75 -9.07 -18.00 -0.33
N PHE A 76 -8.56 -18.38 -1.49
CA PHE A 76 -7.19 -18.05 -1.88
C PHE A 76 -6.97 -16.53 -1.92
N VAL A 77 -7.86 -15.78 -2.58
CA VAL A 77 -7.78 -14.32 -2.67
C VAL A 77 -7.89 -13.67 -1.29
N ASP A 78 -8.83 -14.10 -0.46
CA ASP A 78 -9.01 -13.57 0.90
C ASP A 78 -7.76 -13.81 1.77
N ALA A 79 -7.13 -14.99 1.67
CA ALA A 79 -5.89 -15.27 2.40
C ALA A 79 -4.74 -14.33 1.99
N GLN A 80 -4.60 -14.03 0.69
CA GLN A 80 -3.60 -13.07 0.23
C GLN A 80 -3.91 -11.64 0.70
N LEU A 81 -5.18 -11.22 0.62
CA LEU A 81 -5.60 -9.89 1.07
C LEU A 81 -5.47 -9.70 2.59
N LEU A 82 -5.66 -10.75 3.39
CA LEU A 82 -5.43 -10.67 4.83
C LEU A 82 -3.96 -10.35 5.16
N ILE A 83 -3.02 -10.86 4.38
CA ILE A 83 -1.59 -10.59 4.54
C ILE A 83 -1.25 -9.18 4.03
N ALA A 84 -1.71 -8.82 2.83
CA ALA A 84 -1.25 -7.63 2.12
C ALA A 84 -2.06 -6.35 2.45
N ALA A 85 -3.35 -6.51 2.69
CA ALA A 85 -4.33 -5.42 2.87
C ALA A 85 -5.03 -5.46 4.23
N GLN A 86 -4.71 -6.46 5.09
CA GLN A 86 -5.28 -6.64 6.43
C GLN A 86 -6.82 -6.74 6.43
N THR A 87 -7.42 -7.26 5.34
CA THR A 87 -8.86 -7.42 5.21
C THR A 87 -9.21 -8.46 4.13
N THR A 88 -10.49 -8.76 3.92
CA THR A 88 -10.96 -9.72 2.90
C THR A 88 -11.50 -9.02 1.66
N SER A 89 -11.75 -9.77 0.59
CA SER A 89 -12.26 -9.26 -0.70
C SER A 89 -13.59 -8.51 -0.58
N ARG A 90 -14.37 -8.77 0.47
CA ARG A 90 -15.62 -8.05 0.76
C ARG A 90 -15.40 -6.57 1.10
N TYR A 91 -14.26 -6.25 1.70
CA TYR A 91 -13.97 -4.92 2.25
C TYR A 91 -12.78 -4.24 1.56
N ALA A 92 -11.87 -5.02 0.97
CA ALA A 92 -10.76 -4.47 0.21
C ALA A 92 -11.28 -3.71 -1.02
N ASN A 93 -10.94 -2.43 -1.14
CA ASN A 93 -11.16 -1.65 -2.35
C ASN A 93 -10.52 -2.34 -3.57
N ALA A 94 -11.19 -2.33 -4.72
CA ALA A 94 -10.80 -3.11 -5.89
C ALA A 94 -9.47 -2.63 -6.50
N LEU A 95 -9.22 -1.32 -6.54
CA LEU A 95 -7.94 -0.77 -7.02
C LEU A 95 -6.80 -1.19 -6.08
N TYR A 96 -6.92 -0.87 -4.79
CA TYR A 96 -5.88 -1.21 -3.80
C TYR A 96 -5.66 -2.72 -3.70
N GLY A 97 -6.74 -3.51 -3.67
CA GLY A 97 -6.70 -4.96 -3.60
C GLY A 97 -6.03 -5.58 -4.82
N ALA A 98 -6.24 -5.04 -6.03
CA ALA A 98 -5.54 -5.52 -7.22
C ALA A 98 -4.01 -5.35 -7.10
N SER A 99 -3.55 -4.17 -6.63
CA SER A 99 -2.12 -3.94 -6.40
C SER A 99 -1.55 -4.79 -5.26
N ALA A 100 -2.32 -4.98 -4.18
CA ALA A 100 -1.92 -5.79 -3.03
C ALA A 100 -1.75 -7.28 -3.41
N LEU A 101 -2.66 -7.82 -4.23
CA LEU A 101 -2.57 -9.18 -4.78
C LEU A 101 -1.38 -9.36 -5.74
N ASP A 102 -0.81 -8.29 -6.26
CA ASP A 102 0.34 -8.32 -7.16
C ASP A 102 1.70 -8.37 -6.43
N LEU A 103 1.72 -8.10 -5.13
CA LEU A 103 2.96 -8.03 -4.34
C LEU A 103 3.87 -9.27 -4.49
N PRO A 104 3.37 -10.51 -4.51
CA PRO A 104 4.23 -11.68 -4.71
C PRO A 104 5.00 -11.65 -6.04
N ARG A 105 4.46 -11.02 -7.08
CA ARG A 105 5.12 -10.87 -8.39
C ARG A 105 6.17 -9.76 -8.40
N ARG A 106 6.11 -8.83 -7.45
CA ARG A 106 7.07 -7.73 -7.29
C ARG A 106 8.35 -8.15 -6.57
N GLY A 107 8.35 -9.33 -5.98
CA GLY A 107 9.50 -9.93 -5.31
C GLY A 107 9.22 -10.17 -3.84
N VAL A 108 9.48 -11.40 -3.40
CA VAL A 108 9.52 -11.78 -1.99
C VAL A 108 10.95 -12.16 -1.70
N VAL A 109 11.55 -11.51 -0.72
CA VAL A 109 12.93 -11.76 -0.31
C VAL A 109 12.94 -12.33 1.09
N HIS A 110 13.85 -13.27 1.33
CA HIS A 110 14.22 -13.66 2.67
C HIS A 110 15.44 -12.83 3.06
N LEU A 111 15.33 -12.05 4.13
CA LEU A 111 16.49 -11.34 4.65
C LEU A 111 17.34 -12.31 5.46
N GLU A 112 18.64 -12.31 5.21
CA GLU A 112 19.61 -13.00 6.06
C GLU A 112 19.52 -12.48 7.51
N GLY A 113 19.42 -13.39 8.48
CA GLY A 113 19.16 -13.05 9.89
C GLY A 113 17.69 -12.71 10.21
N GLY A 114 16.79 -12.77 9.22
CA GLY A 114 15.35 -12.61 9.40
C GLY A 114 14.92 -11.20 9.83
N MET A 115 13.71 -11.08 10.37
CA MET A 115 13.15 -9.77 10.78
C MET A 115 13.92 -9.13 11.94
N GLY A 116 14.57 -9.92 12.80
CA GLY A 116 15.42 -9.42 13.89
C GLY A 116 16.60 -8.60 13.38
N ALA A 117 17.24 -9.06 12.30
CA ALA A 117 18.35 -8.34 11.67
C ALA A 117 17.93 -6.97 11.15
N ILE A 118 16.69 -6.80 10.64
CA ILE A 118 16.15 -5.49 10.26
C ILE A 118 16.09 -4.57 11.48
N ALA A 119 15.49 -5.06 12.58
CA ALA A 119 15.33 -4.28 13.79
C ALA A 119 16.67 -3.87 14.40
N GLU A 120 17.64 -4.78 14.42
CA GLU A 120 19.01 -4.52 14.90
C GLU A 120 19.73 -3.51 14.01
N THR A 121 19.69 -3.70 12.69
CA THR A 121 20.31 -2.77 11.73
C THR A 121 19.77 -1.34 11.89
N LEU A 122 18.45 -1.20 12.07
CA LEU A 122 17.83 0.11 12.31
C LEU A 122 18.25 0.72 13.65
N ALA A 123 18.28 -0.07 14.72
CA ALA A 123 18.72 0.40 16.04
C ALA A 123 20.19 0.85 16.02
N ASP A 124 21.05 0.10 15.32
CA ASP A 124 22.46 0.44 15.18
C ASP A 124 22.66 1.68 14.32
N ALA A 125 21.90 1.85 13.24
CA ALA A 125 21.93 3.06 12.44
C ALA A 125 21.59 4.31 13.29
N VAL A 126 20.60 4.22 14.19
CA VAL A 126 20.27 5.32 15.11
C VAL A 126 21.47 5.65 16.02
N ARG A 127 22.09 4.64 16.64
CA ARG A 127 23.26 4.83 17.52
C ARG A 127 24.45 5.43 16.79
N GLN A 128 24.76 4.94 15.60
CA GLN A 128 25.87 5.42 14.77
C GLN A 128 25.69 6.88 14.35
N ASN A 129 24.45 7.37 14.28
CA ASN A 129 24.13 8.76 13.98
C ASN A 129 23.92 9.61 15.24
N GLY A 130 24.41 9.15 16.40
CA GLY A 130 24.40 9.90 17.67
C GLY A 130 23.09 9.83 18.46
N GLY A 131 22.14 9.00 18.04
CA GLY A 131 20.92 8.70 18.81
C GLY A 131 21.16 7.69 19.94
N ASP A 132 20.21 7.63 20.87
CA ASP A 132 20.21 6.67 21.99
C ASP A 132 19.01 5.72 21.86
N VAL A 133 19.25 4.41 22.05
CA VAL A 133 18.22 3.36 22.01
C VAL A 133 18.18 2.67 23.36
N ARG A 134 17.16 2.99 24.16
CA ARG A 134 17.00 2.50 25.53
C ARG A 134 16.06 1.30 25.59
N TYR A 135 16.60 0.14 25.94
CA TYR A 135 15.83 -1.10 26.10
C TYR A 135 15.35 -1.25 27.54
N ARG A 136 14.28 -2.04 27.71
CA ARG A 136 13.68 -2.33 29.03
C ARG A 136 13.29 -1.06 29.80
N GLN A 137 12.93 -0.01 29.08
CA GLN A 137 12.39 1.22 29.65
C GLN A 137 10.92 1.32 29.23
N GLU A 138 10.01 1.09 30.16
CA GLU A 138 8.59 1.28 29.94
C GLU A 138 8.26 2.77 29.99
N VAL A 139 7.67 3.30 28.92
CA VAL A 139 7.17 4.67 28.88
C VAL A 139 5.85 4.73 29.64
N THR A 140 5.80 5.53 30.72
CA THR A 140 4.61 5.64 31.58
C THR A 140 3.75 6.86 31.26
N ARG A 141 4.32 7.92 30.66
CA ARG A 141 3.59 9.15 30.34
C ARG A 141 4.32 9.99 29.30
N ILE A 142 3.58 10.56 28.35
CA ILE A 142 4.06 11.68 27.52
C ILE A 142 3.68 13.00 28.23
N VAL A 143 4.67 13.85 28.49
CA VAL A 143 4.45 15.17 29.12
C VAL A 143 4.05 16.16 28.03
N VAL A 144 2.92 16.84 28.21
CA VAL A 144 2.37 17.81 27.25
C VAL A 144 2.22 19.17 27.91
N GLU A 145 2.80 20.19 27.30
CA GLU A 145 2.67 21.59 27.72
C GLU A 145 2.09 22.42 26.59
N ARG A 146 1.06 23.24 26.89
CA ARG A 146 0.36 24.09 25.91
C ARG A 146 -0.05 23.33 24.63
N GLY A 147 -0.46 22.06 24.79
CA GLY A 147 -0.88 21.19 23.69
C GLY A 147 0.24 20.58 22.85
N ARG A 148 1.52 20.66 23.29
CA ARG A 148 2.66 20.05 22.60
C ARG A 148 3.43 19.08 23.49
N PRO A 149 3.86 17.92 22.99
CA PRO A 149 4.71 17.00 23.75
C PRO A 149 6.09 17.64 23.98
N VAL A 150 6.58 17.58 25.22
CA VAL A 150 7.89 18.14 25.62
C VAL A 150 8.83 17.08 26.22
N ALA A 151 8.31 15.97 26.73
CA ALA A 151 9.09 14.84 27.27
C ALA A 151 8.29 13.52 27.21
N VAL A 152 8.99 12.40 27.42
CA VAL A 152 8.49 11.01 27.42
C VAL A 152 9.04 10.28 28.64
#